data_AF-Q17WV6-F1
#
_entry.id   AF-Q17WV6-F1
#
_cell.length_a   1.000
_cell.length_b   1.000
_cell.length_c   1.000
_cell.angle_alpha   90.00
_cell.angle_beta   90.00
_cell.angle_gamma   90.00
#
_symmetry.space_group_name_H-M   'P 1'
#
loop_
_entity.id
_entity.type
_entity.pdbx_description
1 polymer ?
#
loop_
_entity_poly.entity_id
_entity_poly.type
_entity_poly.pdbx_seq_one_letter_code
_entity_poly.pdbx_strand_id
1 'polypeptide(L)'
;MACLYLVNIEVKQPLAGQGIKDERDRHIKRYKNPANKIFYNLTQIWIFSDNLPYDENNPHQGAFYSASYSPIFQRFVEADKLDITPPQKIIKITDRLKKFKKRS
;
A
#
# COMPACT_ATOMS: atom_id res chain seq x y z
N MET A 1 -1.14 29.82 -12.51
CA MET A 1 -0.41 28.79 -11.73
C MET A 1 -1.46 27.99 -10.98
N ALA A 2 -1.64 26.70 -11.28
CA ALA A 2 -2.66 25.87 -10.63
C ALA A 2 -2.03 25.08 -9.48
N CYS A 3 -2.56 25.20 -8.27
CA CYS A 3 -2.16 24.38 -7.12
C CYS A 3 -2.85 23.01 -7.22
N LEU A 4 -2.10 21.98 -7.61
CA LEU A 4 -2.57 20.60 -7.63
C LEU A 4 -2.30 19.95 -6.26
N TYR A 5 -3.28 19.26 -5.69
CA TYR A 5 -3.11 18.47 -4.46
C TYR A 5 -2.31 17.21 -4.76
N LEU A 6 -0.99 17.25 -4.55
CA LEU A 6 -0.11 16.12 -4.89
C LEU A 6 -0.13 14.99 -3.85
N VAL A 7 -0.38 15.32 -2.58
CA VAL A 7 -0.28 14.35 -1.48
C VAL A 7 -1.47 14.48 -0.55
N ASN A 8 -2.07 13.34 -0.19
CA ASN A 8 -3.05 13.23 0.87
C ASN A 8 -2.44 12.48 2.06
N ILE A 9 -2.54 13.04 3.27
CA ILE A 9 -1.99 12.46 4.50
C ILE A 9 -3.14 12.24 5.48
N GLU A 10 -3.32 11.00 5.95
CA GLU A 10 -4.35 10.64 6.93
C GLU A 10 -3.69 9.96 8.14
N VAL A 11 -3.67 10.67 9.27
CA VAL A 11 -3.09 10.20 10.54
C VAL A 11 -4.21 9.80 11.50
N LYS A 12 -4.06 8.63 12.15
CA LYS A 12 -4.99 8.13 13.16
C LYS A 12 -4.45 8.36 14.56
N GLN A 13 -5.37 8.39 15.51
CA GLN A 13 -5.00 8.37 16.92
C GLN A 13 -4.28 7.05 17.23
N PRO A 14 -3.18 7.08 17.99
CA PRO A 14 -2.49 5.87 18.39
C PRO A 14 -3.41 4.99 19.22
N LEU A 15 -3.27 3.66 19.09
CA LEU A 15 -4.07 2.65 19.80
C LEU A 15 -5.58 2.67 19.51
N ALA A 16 -6.04 3.37 18.46
CA ALA A 16 -7.39 3.21 17.96
C ALA A 16 -7.61 1.75 17.53
N GLY A 17 -8.63 1.08 18.08
CA GLY A 17 -8.80 -0.39 17.94
C GLY A 17 -8.84 -0.94 16.52
N GLN A 18 -9.16 -0.09 15.53
CA GLN A 18 -9.23 -0.46 14.12
C GLN A 18 -8.01 -0.01 13.27
N GLY A 19 -7.13 0.84 13.82
CA GLY A 19 -5.78 1.16 13.33
C GLY A 19 -5.59 1.35 11.81
N ILE A 20 -4.42 0.92 11.33
CA ILE A 20 -4.03 0.93 9.91
C ILE A 20 -4.80 -0.09 9.06
N LYS A 21 -5.26 -1.21 9.65
CA LYS A 21 -5.97 -2.25 8.91
C LYS A 21 -7.25 -1.70 8.28
N ASP A 22 -8.02 -0.95 9.05
CA ASP A 22 -9.21 -0.28 8.52
C ASP A 22 -8.87 0.76 7.46
N GLU A 23 -7.75 1.44 7.60
CA GLU A 23 -7.35 2.44 6.62
C GLU A 23 -6.99 1.81 5.28
N ARG A 24 -6.30 0.67 5.32
CA ARG A 24 -6.07 -0.15 4.14
C ARG A 24 -7.39 -0.58 3.50
N ASP A 25 -8.35 -1.06 4.27
CA ASP A 25 -9.64 -1.53 3.74
C ASP A 25 -10.47 -0.39 3.17
N ARG A 26 -10.48 0.77 3.85
CA ARG A 26 -11.09 2.01 3.35
C ARG A 26 -10.43 2.48 2.06
N HIS A 27 -9.11 2.50 1.99
CA HIS A 27 -8.36 2.88 0.79
C HIS A 27 -8.72 1.98 -0.40
N ILE A 28 -8.74 0.66 -0.22
CA ILE A 28 -9.11 -0.30 -1.28
C ILE A 28 -10.55 -0.08 -1.73
N LYS A 29 -11.48 0.15 -0.79
CA LYS A 29 -12.89 0.43 -1.11
C LYS A 29 -13.04 1.75 -1.86
N ARG A 30 -12.33 2.80 -1.43
CA ARG A 30 -12.35 4.12 -2.05
C ARG A 30 -11.76 4.08 -3.46
N TYR A 31 -10.63 3.40 -3.65
CA TYR A 31 -9.98 3.20 -4.95
C TYR A 31 -10.89 2.53 -5.98
N LYS A 32 -11.68 1.54 -5.57
CA LYS A 32 -12.62 0.83 -6.46
C LYS A 32 -13.88 1.61 -6.80
N ASN A 33 -14.20 2.66 -6.04
CA ASN A 33 -15.44 3.42 -6.24
C ASN A 33 -15.26 4.48 -7.36
N PRO A 34 -16.01 4.41 -8.46
CA PRO A 34 -15.91 5.39 -9.56
C PRO A 34 -16.14 6.84 -9.13
N ALA A 35 -16.97 7.07 -8.10
CA ALA A 35 -17.25 8.42 -7.59
C ALA A 35 -16.00 9.09 -6.99
N ASN A 36 -15.05 8.30 -6.48
CA ASN A 36 -13.82 8.82 -5.88
C ASN A 36 -12.68 8.99 -6.90
N LYS A 37 -12.90 8.58 -8.16
CA LYS A 37 -11.86 8.54 -9.19
C LYS A 37 -11.26 9.91 -9.48
N ILE A 38 -12.07 10.97 -9.41
CA ILE A 38 -11.59 12.35 -9.59
C ILE A 38 -10.51 12.68 -8.54
N PHE A 39 -10.77 12.37 -7.27
CA PHE A 39 -9.84 12.68 -6.18
C PHE A 39 -8.55 11.84 -6.27
N TYR A 40 -8.68 10.54 -6.56
CA TYR A 40 -7.53 9.67 -6.80
C TYR A 40 -6.72 10.10 -8.03
N ASN A 41 -7.36 10.58 -9.10
CA ASN A 41 -6.62 11.01 -10.28
C ASN A 41 -5.83 12.31 -10.07
N LEU A 42 -6.27 13.19 -9.16
CA LEU A 42 -5.57 14.44 -8.85
C LEU A 42 -4.38 14.23 -7.91
N THR A 43 -4.57 13.37 -6.91
CA THR A 43 -3.55 13.06 -5.91
C THR A 43 -2.48 12.16 -6.53
N GLN A 44 -1.20 12.30 -6.20
CA GLN A 44 -0.16 11.36 -6.65
C GLN A 44 0.12 10.29 -5.59
N ILE A 45 0.19 10.70 -4.32
CA ILE A 45 0.59 9.84 -3.21
C ILE A 45 -0.42 9.96 -2.06
N TRP A 46 -0.76 8.83 -1.49
CA TRP A 46 -1.52 8.72 -0.25
C TRP A 46 -0.60 8.22 0.85
N ILE A 47 -0.62 8.86 2.01
CA ILE A 47 0.17 8.49 3.18
C ILE A 47 -0.78 8.27 4.36
N PHE A 48 -0.57 7.19 5.08
CA PHE A 48 -1.38 6.78 6.22
C PHE A 48 -0.47 6.48 7.41
N SER A 49 -0.86 6.86 8.62
CA SER A 49 -0.07 6.57 9.83
C SER A 49 -0.98 6.38 11.03
N ASP A 50 -0.64 5.46 11.93
CA ASP A 50 -1.25 5.33 13.26
C ASP A 50 -0.48 6.08 14.35
N ASN A 51 0.54 6.84 13.97
CA ASN A 51 1.41 7.60 14.88
C ASN A 51 2.11 6.71 15.93
N LEU A 52 2.32 5.43 15.62
CA LEU A 52 3.12 4.51 16.42
C LEU A 52 4.48 4.29 15.75
N PRO A 53 5.53 3.95 16.53
CA PRO A 53 6.80 3.52 15.95
C PRO A 53 6.60 2.24 15.14
N TYR A 54 7.49 1.99 14.18
CA TYR A 54 7.51 0.70 13.50
C TYR A 54 7.76 -0.43 14.48
N ASP A 55 6.99 -1.51 14.37
CA ASP A 55 7.18 -2.75 15.10
C ASP A 55 7.37 -3.89 14.09
N GLU A 56 8.44 -4.66 14.26
CA GLU A 56 8.76 -5.81 13.40
C GLU A 56 7.81 -6.99 13.64
N ASN A 57 7.31 -7.12 14.87
CA ASN A 57 6.34 -8.16 15.24
C ASN A 57 4.92 -7.79 14.81
N ASN A 58 4.67 -6.50 14.55
CA ASN A 58 3.38 -5.99 14.10
C ASN A 58 3.51 -5.25 12.75
N PRO A 59 3.39 -5.96 11.61
CA PRO A 59 3.55 -5.37 10.27
C PRO A 59 2.43 -4.38 9.89
N HIS A 60 1.41 -4.20 10.75
CA HIS A 60 0.30 -3.27 10.55
C HIS A 60 0.44 -2.01 11.40
N GLN A 61 1.65 -1.67 11.83
CA GLN A 61 1.95 -0.50 12.65
C GLN A 61 2.94 0.43 11.94
N GLY A 62 2.78 1.73 12.16
CA GLY A 62 3.63 2.79 11.62
C GLY A 62 3.02 3.50 10.41
N ALA A 63 3.88 3.99 9.51
CA ALA A 63 3.45 4.72 8.33
C ALA A 63 3.48 3.88 7.06
N PHE A 64 2.51 4.16 6.18
CA PHE A 64 2.27 3.45 4.94
C PHE A 64 1.99 4.45 3.82
N TYR A 65 2.25 4.04 2.59
CA TYR A 65 1.95 4.82 1.40
C TYR A 65 1.32 4.00 0.28
N SER A 66 0.63 4.71 -0.61
CA SER A 66 0.06 4.16 -1.82
C SER A 66 0.11 5.17 -2.95
N ALA A 67 0.42 4.72 -4.16
CA ALA A 67 0.29 5.55 -5.35
C ALA A 67 -1.19 5.59 -5.77
N SER A 68 -1.68 6.73 -6.25
CA SER A 68 -3.13 6.85 -6.50
C SER A 68 -3.69 5.95 -7.61
N TYR A 69 -2.82 5.43 -8.48
CA TYR A 69 -3.18 4.44 -9.50
C TYR A 69 -3.04 2.99 -8.99
N SER A 70 -2.88 2.78 -7.69
CA SER A 70 -2.65 1.48 -7.08
C SER A 70 -3.42 1.32 -5.76
N PRO A 71 -4.09 0.17 -5.53
CA PRO A 71 -4.65 -0.16 -4.22
C PRO A 71 -3.61 -0.74 -3.25
N ILE A 72 -2.34 -0.84 -3.66
CA ILE A 72 -1.28 -1.48 -2.88
C ILE A 72 -0.87 -0.55 -1.74
N PHE A 73 -0.97 -1.07 -0.53
CA PHE A 73 -0.58 -0.42 0.71
C PHE A 73 0.84 -0.84 1.09
N GLN A 74 1.81 0.04 0.90
CA GLN A 74 3.23 -0.23 1.11
C GLN A 74 3.70 0.36 2.43
N ARG A 75 4.61 -0.32 3.13
CA ARG A 75 5.27 0.17 4.34
C ARG A 75 6.60 0.83 3.94
N PHE A 76 7.01 1.88 4.64
CA PHE A 76 8.40 2.34 4.50
C PHE A 76 9.31 1.34 5.20
N VAL A 77 10.30 0.84 4.48
CA VAL A 77 11.32 -0.06 5.01
C VAL A 77 12.65 0.66 4.83
N GLU A 78 13.31 0.99 5.93
CA GLU A 78 14.69 1.41 5.88
C GLU A 78 15.54 0.19 5.49
N ALA A 79 16.25 0.30 4.38
CA ALA A 79 17.20 -0.70 3.96
C ALA A 79 18.60 -0.09 4.06
N ASP A 80 19.52 -0.76 4.74
CA ASP A 80 20.92 -0.34 4.84
C ASP A 80 21.59 -0.22 3.45
N LYS A 81 21.02 -0.90 2.44
CA LYS A 81 21.44 -0.85 1.05
C LYS A 81 20.21 -0.76 0.16
N LEU A 82 20.27 0.08 -0.88
CA LEU A 82 19.23 0.21 -1.89
C LEU A 82 19.05 -1.14 -2.62
N ASP A 83 17.96 -1.86 -2.34
CA ASP A 83 17.59 -3.05 -3.11
C ASP A 83 16.95 -2.60 -4.44
N ILE A 84 17.78 -2.49 -5.48
CA ILE A 84 17.34 -2.20 -6.85
C ILE A 84 16.84 -3.44 -7.59
N THR A 85 16.69 -4.57 -6.90
CA THR A 85 16.14 -5.79 -7.52
C THR A 85 14.73 -5.47 -7.99
N PRO A 86 14.45 -5.59 -9.31
CA PRO A 86 13.11 -5.36 -9.83
C PRO A 86 12.13 -6.29 -9.10
N PRO A 87 10.95 -5.80 -8.69
CA PRO A 87 9.95 -6.65 -8.05
C PRO A 87 9.71 -7.86 -8.97
N GLN A 88 9.92 -9.06 -8.43
CA GLN A 88 9.77 -10.28 -9.21
C GLN A 88 8.35 -10.28 -9.77
N LYS A 89 8.22 -10.29 -11.11
CA LYS A 89 6.93 -10.50 -11.77
C LYS A 89 6.31 -11.71 -11.08
N ILE A 90 5.10 -11.54 -10.55
CA ILE A 90 4.29 -12.65 -10.06
C ILE A 90 4.15 -13.61 -11.25
N ILE A 91 5.06 -14.59 -11.34
CA ILE A 91 4.93 -15.71 -12.25
C ILE A 91 3.61 -16.33 -11.82
N LYS A 92 2.61 -16.22 -12.69
CA LYS A 92 1.28 -16.79 -12.47
C LYS A 92 1.48 -18.17 -11.86
N ILE A 93 1.00 -18.37 -10.63
CA ILE A 93 1.17 -19.61 -9.84
C ILE A 93 0.86 -20.87 -10.68
N THR A 94 0.01 -20.71 -11.71
CA THR A 94 -0.29 -21.67 -12.77
C THR A 94 0.92 -22.28 -13.48
N ASP A 95 2.02 -21.56 -13.71
CA ASP A 95 3.17 -22.09 -14.45
C ASP A 95 4.08 -22.97 -13.57
N ARG A 96 4.17 -22.68 -12.25
CA ARG A 96 4.85 -23.57 -11.29
C ARG A 96 4.07 -24.88 -11.10
N LEU A 97 2.74 -24.84 -10.96
CA LEU A 97 1.90 -26.04 -10.82
C LEU A 97 1.97 -26.96 -12.05
N LYS A 98 2.01 -26.39 -13.27
CA LYS A 98 2.19 -27.17 -14.50
C LYS A 98 3.53 -27.89 -14.56
N LYS A 99 4.61 -27.27 -14.06
CA LYS A 99 5.94 -27.89 -14.01
C LYS A 99 6.02 -29.03 -12.99
N PHE A 100 5.26 -28.95 -11.89
CA PHE A 100 5.14 -30.04 -10.92
C PHE A 100 4.31 -31.22 -11.46
N LYS A 101 3.16 -30.96 -12.13
CA LYS A 101 2.34 -32.03 -12.73
C LYS A 101 2.99 -32.77 -13.89
N LYS A 102 3.95 -32.15 -14.60
CA LYS A 102 4.67 -32.79 -15.72
C LYS A 102 5.86 -33.65 -15.28
N ARG A 103 6.16 -33.68 -13.98
CA ARG A 103 7.27 -34.43 -13.36
C ARG A 103 6.79 -35.61 -12.49
N SER A 104 5.50 -35.94 -12.56
CA SER A 104 4.91 -37.15 -11.98
C SER A 104 4.31 -38.01 -13.08
#